data_AF-A0A537VLI1-F1
#
_entry.id   AF-A0A537VLI1-F1
#
_cell.length_a   1.000
_cell.length_b   1.000
_cell.length_c   1.000
_cell.angle_alpha   90.00
_cell.angle_beta   90.00
_cell.angle_gamma   90.00
#
_symmetry.space_group_name_H-M   'P 1'
#
loop_
_entity.id
_entity.type
_entity.pdbx_description
1 polymer ?
#
loop_
_entity_poly.entity_id
_entity_poly.type
_entity_poly.pdbx_seq_one_letter_code
_entity_poly.pdbx_strand_id
1 'polypeptide(L)'
;MPIDRDLIRSVRALDEYDLRRLMIFVRGLLLNSEGPGFADREEGPRRSGVTYRLEEVRCGKRGCHRCPHGPYWYAYWREDGRQRSRYIGKTLPSAQGVDG
;
A
#
# COMPACT_ATOMS: atom_id res chain seq x y z
N MET A 1 5.41 12.48 8.97
CA MET A 1 5.13 13.31 7.78
C MET A 1 4.47 12.42 6.73
N PRO A 2 3.34 12.80 6.11
CA PRO A 2 2.76 12.02 5.02
C PRO A 2 3.72 12.00 3.82
N ILE A 3 3.69 10.93 3.03
CA ILE A 3 4.43 10.85 1.76
C ILE A 3 3.89 11.94 0.82
N ASP A 4 4.81 12.66 0.19
CA ASP A 4 4.49 13.71 -0.77
C ASP A 4 3.64 13.18 -1.96
N ARG A 5 2.68 14.00 -2.42
CA ARG A 5 1.75 13.60 -3.49
C ARG A 5 2.41 13.51 -4.85
N ASP A 6 3.39 14.38 -5.12
CA ASP A 6 4.10 14.38 -6.38
C ASP A 6 5.02 13.17 -6.47
N LEU A 7 5.67 12.80 -5.36
CA LEU A 7 6.41 11.52 -5.27
C LEU A 7 5.52 10.31 -5.56
N ILE A 8 4.29 10.26 -5.01
CA ILE A 8 3.34 9.17 -5.32
C ILE A 8 3.01 9.14 -6.81
N ARG A 9 2.83 10.30 -7.44
CA ARG A 9 2.57 10.38 -8.89
C ARG A 9 3.78 9.86 -9.68
N SER A 10 4.99 10.25 -9.31
CA SER A 10 6.22 9.77 -9.97
C SER A 10 6.40 8.27 -9.83
N VAL A 11 6.18 7.70 -8.64
CA VAL A 11 6.27 6.23 -8.43
C VAL A 11 5.23 5.49 -9.28
N ARG A 12 4.02 6.03 -9.44
CA ARG A 12 2.99 5.43 -10.30
C ARG A 12 3.32 5.47 -11.79
N ALA A 13 4.23 6.35 -12.22
CA ALA A 13 4.66 6.47 -13.60
C ALA A 13 5.86 5.56 -13.95
N LEU A 14 6.44 4.88 -12.96
CA LEU A 14 7.53 3.94 -13.17
C LEU A 14 7.06 2.66 -13.85
N ASP A 15 7.90 2.10 -14.71
CA ASP A 15 7.68 0.78 -15.29
C ASP A 15 7.98 -0.35 -14.28
N GLU A 16 7.74 -1.59 -14.68
CA GLU A 16 7.97 -2.76 -13.81
C GLU A 16 9.44 -2.90 -13.37
N TYR A 17 10.40 -2.57 -14.26
CA TYR A 17 11.82 -2.69 -13.96
C TYR A 17 12.23 -1.68 -12.88
N ASP A 18 11.85 -0.42 -13.06
CA ASP A 18 12.14 0.66 -12.13
C ASP A 18 11.41 0.46 -10.79
N LEU A 19 10.17 -0.05 -10.82
CA LEU A 19 9.44 -0.42 -9.60
C LEU A 19 10.15 -1.52 -8.80
N ARG A 20 10.67 -2.56 -9.48
CA ARG A 20 11.45 -3.62 -8.82
C ARG A 20 12.76 -3.06 -8.24
N ARG A 21 13.44 -2.19 -8.98
CA ARG A 21 14.67 -1.52 -8.50
C ARG A 21 14.39 -0.64 -7.28
N LEU A 22 13.31 0.14 -7.32
CA LEU A 22 12.86 0.95 -6.19
C LEU A 22 12.54 0.08 -4.97
N MET A 23 11.87 -1.06 -5.16
CA MET A 23 11.57 -2.00 -4.08
C MET A 23 12.84 -2.52 -3.40
N ILE A 24 13.86 -2.92 -4.17
CA ILE A 24 15.14 -3.39 -3.61
C ILE A 24 15.80 -2.27 -2.79
N PHE A 25 15.85 -1.05 -3.33
CA PHE A 25 16.43 0.10 -2.65
C PHE A 25 15.70 0.44 -1.34
N VAL A 26 14.36 0.52 -1.38
CA VAL A 26 13.53 0.80 -0.19
C VAL A 26 13.72 -0.29 0.86
N ARG A 27 13.75 -1.57 0.48
CA ARG A 27 14.05 -2.68 1.41
C ARG A 27 15.42 -2.50 2.06
N GLY A 28 16.45 -2.17 1.27
CA GLY A 28 17.79 -1.91 1.79
C GLY A 28 17.80 -0.76 2.80
N LEU A 29 17.10 0.34 2.53
CA LEU A 29 16.97 1.45 3.47
C LEU A 29 16.25 1.06 4.77
N LEU A 30 15.18 0.26 4.67
CA LEU A 30 14.40 -0.20 5.82
C LEU A 30 15.16 -1.22 6.68
N LEU A 31 16.04 -2.04 6.09
CA LEU A 31 16.88 -2.97 6.84
C LEU A 31 18.06 -2.26 7.53
N ASN A 32 18.62 -1.23 6.90
CA ASN A 32 19.73 -0.45 7.46
C ASN A 32 19.29 0.60 8.49
N SER A 33 17.98 0.80 8.68
CA SER A 33 17.42 1.65 9.74
C SER A 33 16.92 0.75 10.87
N GLU A 34 17.75 0.53 11.90
CA GLU A 34 17.47 -0.46 12.94
C GLU A 34 16.11 -0.30 13.64
N GLY A 35 15.28 -1.31 13.45
CA GLY A 35 14.08 -1.72 14.17
C GLY A 35 13.79 -3.17 13.75
N PRO A 36 12.87 -3.93 14.37
CA PRO A 36 12.45 -5.23 13.83
C PRO A 36 11.63 -5.01 12.55
N GLY A 37 12.29 -4.49 11.52
CA GLY A 37 11.74 -4.22 10.21
C GLY A 37 11.74 -5.52 9.42
N PHE A 38 10.53 -5.96 9.04
CA PHE A 38 10.24 -6.87 7.93
C PHE A 38 11.31 -7.95 7.65
N ALA A 39 11.83 -8.56 8.71
CA ALA A 39 12.88 -9.55 8.59
C ALA A 39 12.22 -10.82 8.07
N ASP A 40 12.41 -11.05 6.77
CA ASP A 40 12.41 -12.37 6.17
C ASP A 40 13.37 -13.27 6.98
N ARG A 41 12.84 -13.93 8.01
CA ARG A 41 13.42 -15.13 8.60
C ARG A 41 12.55 -16.28 8.13
N GLU A 42 13.08 -17.06 7.19
CA GLU A 42 12.45 -18.27 6.67
C GLU A 42 12.27 -19.30 7.80
N GLU A 43 11.07 -19.37 8.39
CA GLU A 43 10.58 -20.58 9.06
C GLU A 43 9.04 -20.56 9.16
N GLY A 44 8.34 -21.18 8.20
CA GLY A 44 6.91 -21.54 8.36
C GLY A 44 5.89 -20.38 8.46
N PRO A 45 4.57 -20.63 8.40
CA PRO A 45 3.65 -19.71 7.75
C PRO A 45 3.15 -18.61 8.69
N ARG A 46 3.79 -17.42 8.66
CA ARG A 46 3.09 -16.14 8.83
C ARG A 46 3.68 -15.09 7.90
N ARG A 47 3.12 -15.00 6.69
CA ARG A 47 3.37 -13.87 5.79
C ARG A 47 3.07 -12.57 6.55
N SER A 48 4.08 -11.76 6.85
CA SER A 48 3.89 -10.33 7.15
C SER A 48 3.53 -9.58 5.86
N GLY A 49 2.47 -10.06 5.21
CA GLY A 49 2.01 -9.58 3.93
C GLY A 49 1.09 -8.38 4.10
N VAL A 50 1.17 -7.45 3.16
CA VAL A 50 0.12 -6.46 2.97
C VAL A 50 -1.02 -7.14 2.20
N THR A 51 -2.21 -7.16 2.78
CA THR A 51 -3.43 -7.62 2.11
C THR A 51 -4.17 -6.42 1.55
N TYR A 52 -4.54 -6.47 0.28
CA TYR A 52 -5.36 -5.43 -0.35
C TYR A 52 -6.82 -5.87 -0.40
N ARG A 53 -7.74 -4.99 -0.01
CA ARG A 53 -9.19 -5.24 -0.03
C ARG A 53 -9.96 -4.04 -0.59
N LEU A 54 -11.01 -4.32 -1.36
CA LEU A 54 -12.02 -3.35 -1.77
C LEU A 54 -13.07 -3.18 -0.65
N GLU A 55 -13.35 -1.93 -0.28
CA GLU A 55 -14.32 -1.59 0.76
C GLU A 55 -15.22 -0.42 0.37
N GLU A 56 -16.49 -0.53 0.73
CA GLU A 56 -17.42 0.59 0.66
C GLU A 56 -17.45 1.33 2.01
N VAL A 57 -17.44 2.67 1.99
CA VAL A 57 -17.37 3.51 3.19
C VAL A 57 -18.53 4.48 3.28
N ARG A 58 -19.06 4.68 4.48
CA ARG A 58 -20.04 5.75 4.75
C ARG A 58 -19.30 7.06 5.03
N CYS A 59 -19.65 8.15 4.34
CA CYS A 59 -18.95 9.43 4.51
C CYS A 59 -19.35 10.23 5.76
N GLY A 60 -20.42 9.84 6.46
CA GLY A 60 -20.91 10.55 7.66
C GLY A 60 -21.56 11.91 7.40
N LYS A 61 -21.65 12.38 6.14
CA LYS A 61 -22.29 13.65 5.81
C LYS A 61 -23.81 13.56 6.00
N ARG A 62 -24.38 14.45 6.83
CA ARG A 62 -25.84 14.57 7.02
C ARG A 62 -26.51 14.82 5.66
N GLY A 63 -27.53 14.02 5.33
CA GLY A 63 -28.25 14.10 4.05
C GLY A 63 -27.54 13.43 2.86
N CYS A 64 -26.52 12.60 3.08
CA CYS A 64 -25.96 11.81 1.98
C CYS A 64 -26.86 10.61 1.63
N HIS A 65 -27.51 10.67 0.47
CA HIS A 65 -28.33 9.58 -0.09
C HIS A 65 -27.55 8.65 -1.06
N ARG A 66 -26.27 8.95 -1.30
CA ARG A 66 -25.39 8.22 -2.24
C ARG A 66 -24.39 7.30 -1.52
N CYS A 67 -24.60 7.07 -0.23
CA CYS A 67 -23.82 6.12 0.55
C CYS A 67 -24.38 4.69 0.37
N PRO A 68 -23.54 3.65 0.52
CA PRO A 68 -22.10 3.74 0.79
C PRO A 68 -21.30 4.15 -0.47
N HIS A 69 -20.11 4.71 -0.28
CA HIS A 69 -19.23 5.13 -1.37
C HIS A 69 -18.13 4.11 -1.61
N GLY A 70 -17.71 3.98 -2.87
CA GLY A 70 -16.65 3.06 -3.25
C GLY A 70 -17.09 2.17 -4.42
N PRO A 71 -16.53 0.96 -4.51
CA PRO A 71 -15.55 0.39 -3.58
C PRO A 71 -14.19 1.10 -3.70
N TYR A 72 -13.46 1.18 -2.59
CA TYR A 72 -12.12 1.75 -2.51
C TYR A 72 -11.11 0.71 -2.05
N TRP A 73 -9.89 0.81 -2.56
CA TRP A 73 -8.78 -0.02 -2.11
C TRP A 73 -8.22 0.43 -0.77
N TYR A 74 -8.08 -0.54 0.13
CA TYR A 74 -7.37 -0.44 1.39
C TYR A 74 -6.26 -1.49 1.44
N ALA A 75 -5.11 -1.10 1.99
CA ALA A 75 -4.03 -1.99 2.36
C ALA A 75 -4.13 -2.31 3.86
N TYR A 76 -3.91 -3.56 4.24
CA TYR A 76 -3.91 -4.05 5.61
C TYR A 76 -2.62 -4.78 5.93
N TRP A 77 -2.00 -4.49 7.07
CA TRP A 77 -0.79 -5.20 7.52
C TRP A 77 -0.75 -5.27 9.05
N ARG A 78 0.22 -6.00 9.60
CA ARG A 78 0.52 -5.98 11.04
C ARG A 78 1.85 -5.29 11.27
N GLU A 79 1.88 -4.40 12.25
CA GLU A 79 3.04 -3.64 12.70
C GLU A 79 2.98 -3.56 14.22
N ASP A 80 4.06 -3.91 14.91
CA ASP A 80 4.14 -3.98 16.38
C ASP A 80 2.99 -4.77 17.02
N GLY A 81 2.62 -5.89 16.40
CA GLY A 81 1.52 -6.75 16.86
C GLY A 81 0.12 -6.18 16.62
N ARG A 82 -0.03 -4.97 16.08
CA ARG A 82 -1.32 -4.31 15.81
C ARG A 82 -1.69 -4.37 14.34
N GLN A 83 -2.98 -4.51 14.03
CA GLN A 83 -3.48 -4.37 12.65
C GLN A 83 -3.45 -2.88 12.26
N ARG A 84 -2.87 -2.61 11.10
CA ARG A 84 -2.83 -1.30 10.46
C ARG A 84 -3.60 -1.36 9.15
N SER A 85 -4.16 -0.23 8.75
CA SER A 85 -4.80 -0.08 7.46
C SER A 85 -4.44 1.27 6.82
N ARG A 86 -4.50 1.32 5.49
CA ARG A 86 -4.28 2.56 4.74
C ARG A 86 -5.17 2.61 3.51
N TYR A 87 -5.88 3.73 3.35
CA TYR A 87 -6.61 4.05 2.14
C TYR A 87 -5.64 4.26 0.96
N ILE A 88 -5.91 3.58 -0.15
CA ILE A 88 -5.08 3.63 -1.37
C ILE A 88 -5.74 4.48 -2.45
N GLY A 89 -7.06 4.33 -2.66
CA GLY A 89 -7.79 5.04 -3.71
C GLY A 89 -8.86 4.20 -4.39
N LYS A 90 -9.44 4.71 -5.49
CA LYS A 90 -10.43 3.99 -6.30
C LYS A 90 -9.83 2.87 -7.16
N THR A 91 -8.60 3.06 -7.63
CA THR A 91 -7.91 2.12 -8.51
C THR A 91 -6.66 1.61 -7.81
N LEU A 92 -6.48 0.30 -7.77
CA LEU A 92 -5.19 -0.27 -7.38
C LEU A 92 -4.24 0.01 -8.54
N PRO A 93 -3.04 0.54 -8.31
CA PRO A 93 -2.04 0.62 -9.37
C PRO A 93 -1.87 -0.79 -9.96
N SER A 94 -2.23 -0.97 -11.23
CA SER A 94 -2.00 -2.22 -11.93
C SER A 94 -0.49 -2.44 -12.01
N ALA A 95 -0.02 -3.67 -11.78
CA ALA A 95 1.37 -4.03 -12.06
C ALA A 95 1.71 -3.89 -13.55
N GLN A 96 0.70 -3.75 -14.40
CA GLN A 96 0.84 -3.50 -15.82
C GLN A 96 0.82 -2.00 -16.06
N GLY A 97 2.01 -1.40 -16.04
CA GLY A 97 2.32 -0.23 -16.83
C GLY A 97 2.86 -0.70 -18.17
N VAL A 98 1.99 -1.17 -19.06
CA VAL A 98 2.27 -1.36 -20.48
C VAL A 98 0.98 -1.10 -21.23
N ASP A 99 0.97 -0.05 -22.04
CA ASP A 99 0.47 -0.04 -23.41
C ASP A 99 0.60 1.36 -24.01
N GLY A 100 1.43 1.47 -25.05
CA GLY A 100 1.34 2.47 -26.14
C GLY A 100 1.86 3.88 -25.87
#